data_AF-A0A928B3U5-F1
#
_entry.id   AF-A0A928B3U5-F1
#
_cell.length_a   1.000
_cell.length_b   1.000
_cell.length_c   1.000
_cell.angle_alpha   90.00
_cell.angle_beta   90.00
_cell.angle_gamma   90.00
#
_symmetry.space_group_name_H-M   'P 1'
#
loop_
_entity.id
_entity.type
_entity.pdbx_description
1 polymer ?
#
loop_
_entity_poly.entity_id
_entity_poly.type
_entity_poly.pdbx_seq_one_letter_code
_entity_poly.pdbx_strand_id
1 'polypeptide(L)'
;MKRVYIYIIAAAVLMGCGSHNKTSQQVAEVAEQSEPKSLSERIALLQQQDIYFDGWRDSEDSVWMWQRIDTLDRFSRGEIEEFPAETAKSLLGSYAFTLGDCYSHSGFDDEEYKDSLMYGEEAFYRLVEMVVELSPSIEAIAERCSADKEVGVLNYDEWSPNALYSFVIYKKGEKLAVEMVGERATTYIENIYPLTDEAGRQYYLLSNNLKREEYKRYTYDPFCQYLFEKSEEGLQLRCHIIGEPFSYSDYQYIIFNPRELRWNHCYKKGDLYHAREGSKTLHLTLEGENSRFWVE
;
A
#
# COMPACT_ATOMS: atom_id res chain seq x y z
N MET A 1 -2.25 -7.15 31.47
CA MET A 1 -3.27 -8.13 31.03
C MET A 1 -2.96 -8.47 29.58
N LYS A 2 -2.76 -9.75 29.23
CA LYS A 2 -2.59 -10.15 27.83
C LYS A 2 -3.96 -10.03 27.13
N ARG A 3 -4.03 -9.33 26.00
CA ARG A 3 -5.21 -9.32 25.13
C ARG A 3 -5.01 -10.39 24.06
N VAL A 4 -5.94 -11.33 23.97
CA VAL A 4 -6.01 -12.33 22.90
C VAL A 4 -6.87 -11.73 21.80
N TYR A 5 -6.35 -11.66 20.56
CA TYR A 5 -7.15 -11.31 19.39
C TYR A 5 -7.85 -12.57 18.88
N ILE A 6 -9.18 -12.59 18.97
CA ILE A 6 -10.00 -13.70 18.45
C ILE A 6 -10.47 -13.32 17.05
N TYR A 7 -9.92 -13.97 16.03
CA TYR A 7 -10.45 -13.91 14.68
C TYR A 7 -11.62 -14.89 14.56
N ILE A 8 -12.83 -14.35 14.32
CA ILE A 8 -14.05 -15.15 14.13
C ILE A 8 -14.23 -15.42 12.64
N ILE A 9 -13.89 -16.63 12.18
CA ILE A 9 -14.24 -17.09 10.84
C ILE A 9 -15.71 -17.53 10.86
N ALA A 10 -16.56 -16.83 10.10
CA ALA A 10 -17.99 -17.12 10.02
C ALA A 10 -18.26 -18.27 9.04
N ALA A 11 -18.40 -19.50 9.55
CA ALA A 11 -18.81 -20.64 8.73
C ALA A 11 -20.30 -20.51 8.30
N ALA A 12 -20.53 -20.32 7.00
CA ALA A 12 -21.88 -20.26 6.44
C ALA A 12 -22.56 -21.64 6.47
N VAL A 13 -23.56 -21.82 7.34
CA VAL A 13 -24.33 -23.07 7.42
C VAL A 13 -25.40 -23.12 6.32
N LEU A 14 -25.06 -23.77 5.20
CA LEU A 14 -26.04 -24.15 4.17
C LEU A 14 -26.93 -25.30 4.68
N MET A 15 -28.15 -24.99 5.12
CA MET A 15 -29.18 -25.99 5.38
C MET A 15 -30.00 -26.27 4.10
N GLY A 16 -29.90 -27.50 3.56
CA GLY A 16 -30.44 -27.85 2.24
C GLY A 16 -30.80 -29.33 1.99
N CYS A 17 -31.12 -30.09 3.05
CA CYS A 17 -31.90 -31.35 3.04
C CYS A 17 -31.59 -32.52 2.06
N GLY A 18 -31.01 -33.60 2.60
CA GLY A 18 -31.22 -35.01 2.16
C GLY A 18 -30.03 -35.67 1.45
N SER A 19 -29.55 -36.87 1.82
CA SER A 19 -29.96 -37.81 2.88
C SER A 19 -28.79 -38.74 3.32
N HIS A 20 -28.90 -39.37 4.49
CA HIS A 20 -28.02 -40.43 5.04
C HIS A 20 -26.50 -40.12 5.12
N ASN A 21 -25.94 -39.85 6.32
CA ASN A 21 -25.79 -40.85 7.37
C ASN A 21 -25.57 -40.26 8.78
N LYS A 22 -25.77 -41.08 9.81
CA LYS A 22 -25.68 -40.68 11.23
C LYS A 22 -24.28 -40.91 11.84
N THR A 23 -23.78 -39.86 12.48
CA THR A 23 -23.00 -39.90 13.74
C THR A 23 -21.70 -40.73 13.72
N SER A 24 -20.54 -40.07 13.74
CA SER A 24 -19.98 -39.64 15.03
C SER A 24 -19.31 -38.27 14.97
N GLN A 25 -19.56 -37.47 16.01
CA GLN A 25 -19.11 -36.08 16.10
C GLN A 25 -17.59 -36.02 16.33
N GLN A 26 -16.84 -35.63 15.31
CA GLN A 26 -15.69 -34.76 15.57
C GLN A 26 -16.24 -33.35 15.77
N VAL A 27 -16.38 -32.97 17.04
CA VAL A 27 -16.36 -31.54 17.40
C VAL A 27 -14.98 -31.07 16.97
N ALA A 28 -14.92 -30.24 15.94
CA ALA A 28 -13.67 -29.57 15.58
C ALA A 28 -13.32 -28.65 16.75
N GLU A 29 -12.32 -29.05 17.55
CA GLU A 29 -11.63 -28.11 18.41
C GLU A 29 -11.03 -27.05 17.49
N VAL A 30 -11.61 -25.86 17.52
CA VAL A 30 -10.96 -24.66 17.00
C VAL A 30 -9.79 -24.41 17.93
N ALA A 31 -8.65 -25.03 17.62
CA ALA A 31 -7.41 -24.75 18.28
C ALA A 31 -7.14 -23.24 18.16
N GLU A 32 -6.86 -22.57 19.28
CA GLU A 32 -6.27 -21.24 19.25
C GLU A 32 -4.95 -21.36 18.48
N GLN A 33 -4.96 -21.00 17.19
CA GLN A 33 -3.73 -20.87 16.42
C GLN A 33 -2.91 -19.76 17.08
N SER A 34 -1.86 -20.18 17.80
CA SER A 34 -0.88 -19.24 18.35
C SER A 34 -0.31 -18.39 17.23
N GLU A 35 -0.07 -17.10 17.48
CA GLU A 35 0.55 -16.22 16.49
C GLU A 35 1.79 -16.89 15.87
N PRO A 36 1.88 -16.92 14.52
CA PRO A 36 2.97 -17.59 13.81
C PRO A 36 4.31 -16.91 14.12
N LYS A 37 5.31 -17.74 14.41
CA LYS A 37 6.62 -17.35 14.96
C LYS A 37 7.70 -17.13 13.90
N SER A 38 7.40 -17.47 12.65
CA SER A 38 8.28 -17.24 11.51
C SER A 38 7.47 -16.84 10.26
N LEU A 39 8.14 -16.33 9.23
CA LEU A 39 7.50 -16.03 7.94
C LEU A 39 6.96 -17.30 7.27
N SER A 40 7.66 -18.41 7.37
CA SER A 40 7.25 -19.70 6.80
C SER A 40 5.95 -20.21 7.43
N GLU A 41 5.78 -20.04 8.75
CA GLU A 41 4.51 -20.33 9.43
C GLU A 41 3.39 -19.38 8.96
N ARG A 42 3.68 -18.09 8.75
CA ARG A 42 2.72 -17.12 8.19
C ARG A 42 2.29 -17.47 6.77
N ILE A 43 3.24 -17.78 5.90
CA ILE A 43 2.99 -18.17 4.51
C ILE A 43 2.17 -19.45 4.44
N ALA A 44 2.47 -20.45 5.27
CA ALA A 44 1.68 -21.68 5.35
C ALA A 44 0.24 -21.46 5.86
N LEU A 45 0.00 -20.44 6.69
CA LEU A 45 -1.35 -20.04 7.11
C LEU A 45 -2.10 -19.28 6.00
N LEU A 46 -1.41 -18.41 5.25
CA LEU A 46 -1.98 -17.72 4.09
C LEU A 46 -2.39 -18.72 3.00
N GLN A 47 -1.56 -19.74 2.74
CA GLN A 47 -1.90 -20.83 1.81
C GLN A 47 -3.11 -21.66 2.27
N GLN A 48 -3.37 -21.79 3.58
CA GLN A 48 -4.59 -22.42 4.11
C GLN A 48 -5.84 -21.52 3.97
N GLN A 49 -5.66 -20.25 3.62
CA GLN A 49 -6.70 -19.26 3.35
C GLN A 49 -6.83 -19.00 1.84
N ASP A 50 -6.26 -19.88 1.01
CA ASP A 50 -6.17 -19.78 -0.46
C ASP A 50 -5.43 -18.54 -0.99
N ILE A 51 -4.57 -17.92 -0.17
CA ILE A 51 -3.65 -16.84 -0.57
C ILE A 51 -2.29 -17.47 -0.93
N TYR A 52 -2.04 -17.63 -2.23
CA TYR A 52 -0.84 -18.29 -2.75
C TYR A 52 0.17 -17.30 -3.33
N PHE A 53 1.45 -17.44 -2.93
CA PHE A 53 2.56 -16.71 -3.52
C PHE A 53 3.02 -17.38 -4.83
N ASP A 54 2.18 -17.30 -5.87
CA ASP A 54 2.48 -17.87 -7.19
C ASP A 54 3.48 -16.99 -7.95
N GLY A 55 4.77 -17.10 -7.62
CA GLY A 55 5.85 -16.70 -8.52
C GLY A 55 5.94 -17.73 -9.65
N TRP A 56 5.75 -17.29 -10.91
CA TRP A 56 5.78 -18.05 -12.18
C TRP A 56 6.15 -19.54 -12.00
N ARG A 57 5.14 -20.42 -12.01
CA ARG A 57 5.31 -21.87 -11.76
C ARG A 57 6.42 -22.43 -12.65
N ASP A 58 7.40 -23.08 -12.01
CA ASP A 58 8.59 -23.70 -12.62
C ASP A 58 9.58 -22.76 -13.35
N SER A 59 9.63 -21.47 -12.97
CA SER A 59 10.66 -20.51 -13.40
C SER A 59 11.88 -20.42 -12.46
N GLU A 60 13.00 -19.89 -12.96
CA GLU A 60 14.13 -19.49 -12.10
C GLU A 60 13.69 -18.42 -11.07
N ASP A 61 12.81 -17.49 -11.46
CA ASP A 61 12.33 -16.39 -10.62
C ASP A 61 11.61 -16.87 -9.36
N SER A 62 10.87 -17.99 -9.44
CA SER A 62 10.24 -18.61 -8.28
C SER A 62 11.29 -19.10 -7.26
N VAL A 63 12.37 -19.73 -7.72
CA VAL A 63 13.49 -20.15 -6.86
C VAL A 63 14.17 -18.95 -6.20
N TRP A 64 14.41 -17.89 -6.97
CA TRP A 64 14.97 -16.63 -6.48
C TRP A 64 14.07 -15.92 -5.46
N MET A 65 12.75 -16.01 -5.58
CA MET A 65 11.79 -15.49 -4.61
C MET A 65 11.89 -16.25 -3.28
N TRP A 66 11.80 -17.58 -3.31
CA TRP A 66 11.84 -18.42 -2.11
C TRP A 66 13.18 -18.32 -1.34
N GLN A 67 14.31 -18.13 -2.03
CA GLN A 67 15.60 -17.88 -1.38
C GLN A 67 15.64 -16.56 -0.57
N ARG A 68 14.97 -15.51 -1.07
CA ARG A 68 14.85 -14.24 -0.33
C ARG A 68 13.90 -14.36 0.86
N ILE A 69 12.80 -15.11 0.70
CA ILE A 69 11.87 -15.44 1.79
C ILE A 69 12.59 -16.24 2.90
N ASP A 70 13.37 -17.27 2.57
CA ASP A 70 14.18 -18.02 3.56
C ASP A 70 15.16 -17.10 4.30
N THR A 71 15.83 -16.19 3.60
CA THR A 71 16.75 -15.22 4.22
C THR A 71 16.04 -14.32 5.25
N LEU A 72 14.84 -13.82 4.92
CA LEU A 72 14.02 -13.02 5.84
C LEU A 72 13.43 -13.87 6.98
N ASP A 73 13.10 -15.12 6.72
CA ASP A 73 12.59 -16.07 7.73
C ASP A 73 13.68 -16.40 8.76
N ARG A 74 14.92 -16.60 8.31
CA ARG A 74 16.10 -16.78 9.15
C ARG A 74 16.40 -15.54 10.00
N PHE A 75 16.22 -14.34 9.46
CA PHE A 75 16.23 -13.11 10.27
C PHE A 75 15.10 -13.11 11.32
N SER A 76 13.86 -13.47 10.94
CA SER A 76 12.73 -13.55 11.88
C SER A 76 12.94 -14.55 13.03
N ARG A 77 13.72 -15.61 12.78
CA ARG A 77 14.15 -16.61 13.78
C ARG A 77 15.38 -16.19 14.61
N GLY A 78 16.01 -15.06 14.30
CA GLY A 78 17.24 -14.60 14.97
C GLY A 78 18.52 -15.36 14.56
N GLU A 79 18.50 -16.05 13.41
CA GLU A 79 19.69 -16.71 12.84
C GLU A 79 20.59 -15.76 12.03
N ILE A 80 20.10 -14.55 11.77
CA ILE A 80 20.82 -13.44 11.15
C ILE A 80 20.58 -12.22 12.05
N GLU A 81 21.65 -11.54 12.47
CA GLU A 81 21.58 -10.43 13.42
C GLU A 81 21.11 -9.11 12.79
N GLU A 82 21.56 -8.83 11.55
CA GLU A 82 21.22 -7.60 10.83
C GLU A 82 20.03 -7.80 9.88
N PHE A 83 19.13 -6.81 9.82
CA PHE A 83 17.99 -6.84 8.90
C PHE A 83 18.48 -6.80 7.44
N PRO A 84 18.16 -7.79 6.59
CA PRO A 84 18.68 -7.88 5.23
C PRO A 84 17.89 -6.97 4.27
N ALA A 85 18.06 -5.65 4.43
CA ALA A 85 17.26 -4.63 3.74
C ALA A 85 17.26 -4.73 2.21
N GLU A 86 18.40 -5.04 1.59
CA GLU A 86 18.50 -5.20 0.14
C GLU A 86 17.78 -6.48 -0.34
N THR A 87 17.79 -7.54 0.47
CA THR A 87 17.00 -8.77 0.21
C THR A 87 15.51 -8.47 0.29
N ALA A 88 15.08 -7.70 1.30
CA ALA A 88 13.69 -7.26 1.48
C ALA A 88 13.21 -6.41 0.28
N LYS A 89 13.95 -5.35 -0.06
CA LYS A 89 13.62 -4.47 -1.21
C LYS A 89 13.61 -5.23 -2.53
N SER A 90 14.60 -6.09 -2.76
CA SER A 90 14.66 -6.90 -3.98
C SER A 90 13.53 -7.91 -4.07
N LEU A 91 13.08 -8.49 -2.95
CA LEU A 91 11.93 -9.40 -2.93
C LEU A 91 10.65 -8.68 -3.33
N LEU A 92 10.35 -7.55 -2.69
CA LEU A 92 9.13 -6.78 -2.97
C LEU A 92 9.14 -6.23 -4.41
N GLY A 93 10.26 -5.68 -4.86
CA GLY A 93 10.41 -5.16 -6.23
C GLY A 93 10.28 -6.24 -7.30
N SER A 94 10.85 -7.44 -7.09
CA SER A 94 10.68 -8.56 -8.02
C SER A 94 9.24 -9.06 -8.06
N TYR A 95 8.54 -9.15 -6.92
CA TYR A 95 7.14 -9.60 -6.90
C TYR A 95 6.21 -8.59 -7.58
N ALA A 96 6.40 -7.28 -7.31
CA ALA A 96 5.68 -6.21 -7.99
C ALA A 96 5.87 -6.25 -9.52
N PHE A 97 7.12 -6.43 -9.97
CA PHE A 97 7.44 -6.58 -11.39
C PHE A 97 6.76 -7.79 -12.01
N THR A 98 6.84 -8.96 -11.36
CA THR A 98 6.19 -10.20 -11.83
C THR A 98 4.68 -10.03 -11.98
N LEU A 99 4.00 -9.42 -11.01
CA LEU A 99 2.57 -9.15 -11.11
C LEU A 99 2.25 -8.17 -12.25
N GLY A 100 3.02 -7.09 -12.39
CA GLY A 100 2.85 -6.11 -13.48
C GLY A 100 3.05 -6.72 -14.88
N ASP A 101 4.02 -7.63 -15.02
CA ASP A 101 4.24 -8.40 -16.26
C ASP A 101 3.05 -9.32 -16.57
N CYS A 102 2.55 -10.06 -15.57
CA CYS A 102 1.33 -10.85 -15.71
C CYS A 102 0.13 -9.99 -16.16
N TYR A 103 -0.13 -8.85 -15.50
CA TYR A 103 -1.18 -7.91 -15.91
C TYR A 103 -1.02 -7.36 -17.34
N SER A 104 0.22 -7.17 -17.80
CA SER A 104 0.50 -6.66 -19.15
C SER A 104 0.37 -7.72 -20.25
N HIS A 105 0.52 -9.00 -19.92
CA HIS A 105 0.70 -10.08 -20.89
C HIS A 105 -0.34 -11.22 -20.82
N SER A 106 -1.14 -11.30 -19.75
CA SER A 106 -2.36 -12.10 -19.75
C SER A 106 -3.46 -11.41 -20.56
N GLY A 107 -3.99 -12.09 -21.59
CA GLY A 107 -5.15 -11.59 -22.33
C GLY A 107 -6.38 -11.56 -21.42
N PHE A 108 -6.92 -10.38 -21.15
CA PHE A 108 -8.05 -10.11 -20.23
C PHE A 108 -9.41 -10.74 -20.62
N ASP A 109 -9.44 -11.73 -21.52
CA ASP A 109 -10.65 -12.40 -21.99
C ASP A 109 -11.01 -13.65 -21.19
N ASP A 110 -10.14 -14.14 -20.31
CA ASP A 110 -10.40 -15.29 -19.44
C ASP A 110 -10.82 -14.83 -18.02
N GLU A 111 -11.99 -15.27 -17.55
CA GLU A 111 -12.51 -14.93 -16.22
C GLU A 111 -11.76 -15.67 -15.10
N GLU A 112 -11.28 -16.90 -15.35
CA GLU A 112 -10.49 -17.67 -14.38
C GLU A 112 -9.14 -16.98 -14.09
N TYR A 113 -8.63 -16.21 -15.07
CA TYR A 113 -7.41 -15.41 -14.94
C TYR A 113 -7.62 -14.04 -14.27
N LYS A 114 -8.86 -13.51 -14.26
CA LYS A 114 -9.17 -12.27 -13.50
C LYS A 114 -9.22 -12.55 -12.00
N ASP A 115 -9.81 -13.69 -11.63
CA ASP A 115 -9.81 -14.14 -10.25
C ASP A 115 -8.37 -14.42 -9.77
N SER A 116 -7.55 -15.12 -10.59
CA SER A 116 -6.13 -15.39 -10.24
C SER A 116 -5.30 -14.12 -9.99
N LEU A 117 -5.53 -13.06 -10.78
CA LEU A 117 -4.88 -11.76 -10.61
C LEU A 117 -5.27 -11.06 -9.30
N MET A 118 -6.53 -11.16 -8.86
CA MET A 118 -6.97 -10.62 -7.56
C MET A 118 -6.26 -11.28 -6.37
N TYR A 119 -6.02 -12.61 -6.41
CA TYR A 119 -5.22 -13.28 -5.39
C TYR A 119 -3.76 -12.81 -5.37
N GLY A 120 -3.21 -12.40 -6.52
CA GLY A 120 -1.88 -11.79 -6.61
C GLY A 120 -1.76 -10.45 -5.88
N GLU A 121 -2.79 -9.59 -5.98
CA GLU A 121 -2.83 -8.30 -5.26
C GLU A 121 -2.83 -8.51 -3.74
N GLU A 122 -3.66 -9.42 -3.24
CA GLU A 122 -3.70 -9.75 -1.81
C GLU A 122 -2.40 -10.41 -1.33
N ALA A 123 -1.87 -11.39 -2.08
CA ALA A 123 -0.60 -12.03 -1.75
C ALA A 123 0.55 -11.00 -1.67
N PHE A 124 0.62 -10.03 -2.59
CA PHE A 124 1.62 -8.97 -2.52
C PHE A 124 1.44 -8.08 -1.30
N TYR A 125 0.22 -7.65 -1.00
CA TYR A 125 -0.05 -6.85 0.20
C TYR A 125 0.41 -7.59 1.47
N ARG A 126 0.13 -8.88 1.59
CA ARG A 126 0.61 -9.72 2.71
C ARG A 126 2.14 -9.83 2.74
N LEU A 127 2.80 -9.88 1.59
CA LEU A 127 4.26 -9.87 1.52
C LEU A 127 4.83 -8.56 2.07
N VAL A 128 4.26 -7.43 1.67
CA VAL A 128 4.66 -6.09 2.12
C VAL A 128 4.39 -5.94 3.62
N GLU A 129 3.22 -6.36 4.11
CA GLU A 129 2.86 -6.38 5.54
C GLU A 129 3.89 -7.17 6.37
N MET A 130 4.25 -8.38 5.93
CA MET A 130 5.26 -9.21 6.58
C MET A 130 6.66 -8.58 6.57
N VAL A 131 7.08 -7.98 5.46
CA VAL A 131 8.40 -7.35 5.34
C VAL A 131 8.48 -6.06 6.16
N VAL A 132 7.40 -5.26 6.18
CA VAL A 132 7.31 -4.03 6.99
C VAL A 132 7.30 -4.35 8.48
N GLU A 133 6.54 -5.36 8.94
CA GLU A 133 6.56 -5.76 10.36
C GLU A 133 7.94 -6.25 10.84
N LEU A 134 8.77 -6.83 9.97
CA LEU A 134 10.15 -7.22 10.29
C LEU A 134 11.16 -6.07 10.18
N SER A 135 10.79 -4.95 9.56
CA SER A 135 11.73 -3.85 9.30
C SER A 135 12.02 -3.07 10.60
N PRO A 136 13.30 -2.84 10.95
CA PRO A 136 13.67 -2.20 12.22
C PRO A 136 13.39 -0.69 12.27
N SER A 137 13.22 -0.06 11.10
CA SER A 137 12.80 1.33 10.96
C SER A 137 12.15 1.57 9.60
N ILE A 138 11.45 2.70 9.46
CA ILE A 138 10.83 3.09 8.19
C ILE A 138 11.91 3.30 7.12
N GLU A 139 13.04 3.93 7.47
CA GLU A 139 14.12 4.20 6.50
C GLU A 139 14.83 2.93 6.01
N ALA A 140 14.73 1.81 6.74
CA ALA A 140 15.33 0.55 6.32
C ALA A 140 14.68 0.01 5.03
N ILE A 141 13.36 0.22 4.88
CA ILE A 141 12.56 -0.38 3.80
C ILE A 141 11.97 0.65 2.83
N ALA A 142 11.50 1.81 3.31
CA ALA A 142 10.81 2.80 2.49
C ALA A 142 11.71 3.39 1.39
N GLU A 143 11.11 3.70 0.24
CA GLU A 143 11.75 4.46 -0.83
C GLU A 143 11.90 5.93 -0.44
N ARG A 144 10.87 6.48 0.24
CA ARG A 144 10.79 7.89 0.67
C ARG A 144 10.29 7.97 2.10
N CYS A 145 10.81 8.94 2.83
CA CYS A 145 10.37 9.25 4.20
C CYS A 145 9.88 10.69 4.30
N SER A 146 8.88 10.88 5.15
CA SER A 146 8.55 12.17 5.77
C SER A 146 9.77 12.80 6.46
N ALA A 147 9.78 14.13 6.58
CA ALA A 147 10.91 14.86 7.16
C ALA A 147 11.15 14.55 8.66
N ASP A 148 10.11 14.16 9.39
CA ASP A 148 10.13 13.68 10.78
C ASP A 148 10.35 12.16 10.89
N LYS A 149 10.37 11.42 9.76
CA LYS A 149 10.62 9.97 9.66
C LYS A 149 9.56 9.07 10.32
N GLU A 150 8.39 9.62 10.65
CA GLU A 150 7.29 8.90 11.28
C GLU A 150 6.39 8.18 10.26
N VAL A 151 6.47 8.58 8.99
CA VAL A 151 5.76 8.00 7.85
C VAL A 151 6.71 7.82 6.65
N GLY A 152 6.57 6.73 5.92
CA GLY A 152 7.29 6.47 4.67
C GLY A 152 6.37 5.94 3.58
N VAL A 153 6.92 5.86 2.36
CA VAL A 153 6.24 5.31 1.19
C VAL A 153 7.12 4.28 0.50
N LEU A 154 6.49 3.21 0.02
CA LEU A 154 7.00 2.30 -1.00
C LEU A 154 6.20 2.56 -2.28
N ASN A 155 6.83 3.01 -3.36
CA ASN A 155 6.27 2.89 -4.70
C ASN A 155 6.97 1.75 -5.44
N TYR A 156 6.30 1.18 -6.45
CA TYR A 156 6.90 0.24 -7.40
C TYR A 156 6.62 0.74 -8.82
N ASP A 157 7.65 0.76 -9.66
CA ASP A 157 7.52 1.16 -11.06
C ASP A 157 6.88 0.02 -11.86
N GLU A 158 5.69 0.23 -12.43
CA GLU A 158 4.99 -0.82 -13.17
C GLU A 158 5.28 -0.81 -14.68
N TRP A 159 5.17 -2.01 -15.27
CA TRP A 159 5.21 -2.30 -16.70
C TRP A 159 3.82 -2.54 -17.30
N SER A 160 2.73 -2.25 -16.56
CA SER A 160 1.34 -2.48 -17.00
C SER A 160 0.50 -1.19 -16.99
N PRO A 161 -0.69 -1.21 -17.63
CA PRO A 161 -1.63 -0.10 -17.59
C PRO A 161 -2.50 -0.03 -16.32
N ASN A 162 -2.43 -1.00 -15.40
CA ASN A 162 -3.29 -1.07 -14.20
C ASN A 162 -2.45 -1.13 -12.91
N ALA A 163 -1.77 -0.03 -12.59
CA ALA A 163 -0.68 0.01 -11.62
C ALA A 163 -0.93 -0.64 -10.24
N LEU A 164 -0.13 -1.65 -9.93
CA LEU A 164 0.14 -2.14 -8.57
C LEU A 164 0.97 -1.14 -7.73
N TYR A 165 1.23 -1.45 -6.46
CA TYR A 165 0.55 -0.74 -5.36
C TYR A 165 1.56 0.20 -4.65
N SER A 166 1.21 1.46 -4.41
CA SER A 166 1.97 2.35 -3.50
C SER A 166 1.48 2.23 -2.06
N PHE A 167 2.38 1.96 -1.12
CA PHE A 167 2.03 1.71 0.28
C PHE A 167 2.54 2.81 1.19
N VAL A 168 1.73 3.18 2.19
CA VAL A 168 2.15 4.07 3.28
C VAL A 168 2.57 3.23 4.48
N ILE A 169 3.80 3.44 4.94
CA ILE A 169 4.38 2.81 6.13
C ILE A 169 4.31 3.82 7.27
N TYR A 170 3.91 3.38 8.46
CA TYR A 170 3.89 4.21 9.67
C TYR A 170 4.16 3.37 10.92
N LYS A 171 4.45 4.05 12.03
CA LYS A 171 4.63 3.39 13.32
C LYS A 171 3.29 3.16 14.03
N LYS A 172 3.02 1.91 14.45
CA LYS A 172 1.82 1.49 15.19
C LYS A 172 2.26 0.82 16.50
N GLY A 173 2.38 1.63 17.56
CA GLY A 173 2.97 1.21 18.82
C GLY A 173 4.48 0.96 18.68
N GLU A 174 4.93 -0.27 18.97
CA GLU A 174 6.34 -0.68 18.83
C GLU A 174 6.67 -1.25 17.45
N LYS A 175 5.66 -1.62 16.65
CA LYS A 175 5.82 -2.17 15.30
C LYS A 175 5.65 -1.12 14.22
N LEU A 176 6.13 -1.42 13.02
CA LEU A 176 5.69 -0.75 11.80
C LEU A 176 4.41 -1.42 11.29
N ALA A 177 3.55 -0.62 10.66
CA ALA A 177 2.36 -1.05 9.96
C ALA A 177 2.36 -0.45 8.55
N VAL A 178 1.56 -1.05 7.67
CA VAL A 178 1.41 -0.64 6.27
C VAL A 178 -0.06 -0.53 5.91
N GLU A 179 -0.41 0.41 5.03
CA GLU A 179 -1.72 0.53 4.41
C GLU A 179 -1.56 0.84 2.91
N MET A 180 -2.58 0.51 2.12
CA MET A 180 -2.64 0.84 0.70
C MET A 180 -3.00 2.32 0.50
N VAL A 181 -2.34 3.02 -0.44
CA VAL A 181 -2.63 4.43 -0.73
C VAL A 181 -3.78 4.55 -1.74
N GLY A 182 -5.00 4.56 -1.22
CA GLY A 182 -6.23 4.48 -2.04
C GLY A 182 -6.68 3.03 -2.25
N GLU A 183 -7.78 2.83 -2.96
CA GLU A 183 -8.50 1.53 -2.98
C GLU A 183 -7.69 0.39 -3.61
N ARG A 184 -6.87 0.69 -4.63
CA ARG A 184 -6.04 -0.28 -5.37
C ARG A 184 -4.58 0.16 -5.48
N ALA A 185 -4.20 1.16 -4.69
CA ALA A 185 -2.91 1.85 -4.69
C ALA A 185 -2.21 2.13 -6.04
N THR A 186 -3.00 2.33 -7.09
CA THR A 186 -2.62 2.74 -8.45
C THR A 186 -1.98 4.14 -8.56
N THR A 187 -1.80 4.83 -7.43
CA THR A 187 -1.22 6.16 -7.36
C THR A 187 0.25 6.10 -6.96
N TYR A 188 1.16 6.44 -7.86
CA TYR A 188 2.55 6.77 -7.51
C TYR A 188 2.60 8.01 -6.60
N ILE A 189 3.35 7.99 -5.49
CA ILE A 189 3.49 9.12 -4.56
C ILE A 189 4.90 9.71 -4.62
N GLU A 190 4.99 10.94 -5.15
CA GLU A 190 6.25 11.67 -5.30
C GLU A 190 6.73 12.29 -3.97
N ASN A 191 5.80 12.84 -3.16
CA ASN A 191 6.10 13.65 -1.97
C ASN A 191 5.25 13.25 -0.75
N ILE A 192 5.83 13.40 0.44
CA ILE A 192 5.15 13.29 1.74
C ILE A 192 5.35 14.61 2.50
N TYR A 193 4.28 15.33 2.82
CA TYR A 193 4.34 16.56 3.59
C TYR A 193 3.77 16.34 5.01
N PRO A 194 4.61 16.40 6.06
CA PRO A 194 4.13 16.54 7.43
C PRO A 194 3.48 17.91 7.59
N LEU A 195 2.24 17.92 8.08
CA LEU A 195 1.44 19.12 8.32
C LEU A 195 0.91 19.09 9.76
N THR A 196 0.52 20.25 10.30
CA THR A 196 -0.07 20.36 11.63
C THR A 196 -1.09 21.48 11.61
N ASP A 197 -2.24 21.27 12.24
CA ASP A 197 -3.29 22.28 12.35
C ASP A 197 -3.15 23.15 13.61
N GLU A 198 -4.04 24.13 13.77
CA GLU A 198 -4.04 25.03 14.94
C GLU A 198 -4.33 24.30 16.27
N ALA A 199 -4.95 23.11 16.22
CA ALA A 199 -5.21 22.26 17.38
C ALA A 199 -4.02 21.35 17.74
N GLY A 200 -2.95 21.35 16.93
CA GLY A 200 -1.78 20.50 17.12
C GLY A 200 -1.94 19.06 16.60
N ARG A 201 -3.01 18.75 15.84
CA ARG A 201 -3.18 17.44 15.20
C ARG A 201 -2.17 17.29 14.07
N GLN A 202 -1.49 16.14 14.03
CA GLN A 202 -0.49 15.84 13.02
C GLN A 202 -1.12 15.16 11.81
N TYR A 203 -0.72 15.60 10.62
CA TYR A 203 -1.18 15.09 9.35
C TYR A 203 -0.01 14.75 8.43
N TYR A 204 -0.23 13.79 7.54
CA TYR A 204 0.69 13.45 6.45
C TYR A 204 -0.08 13.49 5.14
N LEU A 205 0.29 14.46 4.29
CA LEU A 205 -0.24 14.61 2.95
C LEU A 205 0.68 13.87 1.98
N LEU A 206 0.20 12.75 1.47
CA LEU A 206 0.83 11.98 0.40
C LEU A 206 0.36 12.56 -0.95
N SER A 207 1.31 12.95 -1.79
CA SER A 207 1.06 13.87 -2.90
C SER A 207 1.75 13.43 -4.19
N ASN A 208 0.99 13.46 -5.28
CA ASN A 208 1.47 13.31 -6.65
C ASN A 208 1.07 14.54 -7.49
N ASN A 209 2.05 15.18 -8.14
CA ASN A 209 1.85 16.40 -8.94
C ASN A 209 2.49 16.27 -10.34
N LEU A 210 2.37 15.09 -10.97
CA LEU A 210 3.00 14.81 -12.26
C LEU A 210 2.44 15.69 -13.37
N LYS A 211 3.28 15.98 -14.37
CA LYS A 211 2.76 16.56 -15.61
C LYS A 211 2.07 15.52 -16.46
N ARG A 212 1.04 15.98 -17.17
CA ARG A 212 0.34 15.23 -18.22
C ARG A 212 1.24 14.76 -19.38
N GLU A 213 2.40 15.40 -19.59
CA GLU A 213 3.41 14.93 -20.55
C GLU A 213 4.34 13.86 -19.99
N GLU A 214 4.69 13.93 -18.70
CA GLU A 214 5.43 12.88 -17.97
C GLU A 214 4.57 11.60 -17.86
N TYR A 215 3.25 11.80 -17.76
CA TYR A 215 2.22 10.77 -17.80
C TYR A 215 2.07 10.03 -19.14
N LYS A 216 2.44 10.57 -20.32
CA LYS A 216 2.24 9.87 -21.63
C LYS A 216 3.01 8.54 -21.79
N ARG A 217 3.75 8.10 -20.76
CA ARG A 217 4.47 6.82 -20.68
C ARG A 217 3.87 5.82 -19.70
N TYR A 218 2.92 6.23 -18.85
CA TYR A 218 2.38 5.45 -17.73
C TYR A 218 0.88 5.70 -17.59
N THR A 219 0.18 4.97 -16.70
CA THR A 219 -1.29 5.05 -16.52
C THR A 219 -1.72 5.48 -15.11
N TYR A 220 -0.82 6.09 -14.34
CA TYR A 220 -1.10 6.72 -13.05
C TYR A 220 -2.01 7.95 -13.17
N ASP A 221 -2.95 8.15 -12.24
CA ASP A 221 -3.67 9.42 -12.15
C ASP A 221 -2.68 10.62 -12.03
N PRO A 222 -2.81 11.66 -12.89
CA PRO A 222 -1.80 12.72 -13.01
C PRO A 222 -1.75 13.65 -11.79
N PHE A 223 -2.80 13.63 -10.97
CA PHE A 223 -2.94 14.43 -9.77
C PHE A 223 -3.69 13.62 -8.70
N CYS A 224 -3.01 13.33 -7.60
CA CYS A 224 -3.58 12.61 -6.47
C CYS A 224 -3.05 13.18 -5.16
N GLN A 225 -3.96 13.42 -4.21
CA GLN A 225 -3.62 13.91 -2.88
C GLN A 225 -4.39 13.07 -1.86
N TYR A 226 -3.69 12.47 -0.90
CA TYR A 226 -4.27 11.70 0.20
C TYR A 226 -3.81 12.32 1.53
N LEU A 227 -4.77 12.77 2.34
CA LEU A 227 -4.49 13.32 3.66
C LEU A 227 -4.78 12.27 4.73
N PHE A 228 -3.73 11.83 5.41
CA PHE A 228 -3.84 10.99 6.61
C PHE A 228 -3.66 11.84 7.86
N GLU A 229 -4.45 11.56 8.91
CA GLU A 229 -4.23 12.07 10.26
C GLU A 229 -3.55 11.00 11.11
N LYS A 230 -2.64 11.41 12.00
CA LYS A 230 -2.01 10.54 12.97
C LYS A 230 -2.87 10.42 14.23
N SER A 231 -3.21 9.21 14.61
CA SER A 231 -3.93 8.87 15.85
C SER A 231 -3.15 7.85 16.69
N GLU A 232 -3.65 7.52 17.88
CA GLU A 232 -3.10 6.42 18.69
C GLU A 232 -3.24 5.05 18.01
N GLU A 233 -4.21 4.89 17.10
CA GLU A 233 -4.50 3.63 16.40
C GLU A 233 -3.71 3.47 15.10
N GLY A 234 -3.07 4.54 14.60
CA GLY A 234 -2.27 4.55 13.38
C GLY A 234 -2.50 5.79 12.52
N LEU A 235 -2.35 5.65 11.21
CA LEU A 235 -2.78 6.65 10.23
C LEU A 235 -4.25 6.41 9.85
N GLN A 236 -5.06 7.47 9.84
CA GLN A 236 -6.44 7.43 9.37
C GLN A 236 -6.62 8.37 8.17
N LEU A 237 -7.08 7.86 7.03
CA LEU A 237 -7.41 8.68 5.87
C LEU A 237 -8.58 9.63 6.23
N ARG A 238 -8.38 10.93 6.04
CA ARG A 238 -9.39 11.97 6.28
C ARG A 238 -10.10 12.40 5.01
N CYS A 239 -9.33 12.70 3.97
CA CYS A 239 -9.85 13.05 2.65
C CYS A 239 -8.82 12.72 1.57
N HIS A 240 -9.31 12.49 0.36
CA HIS A 240 -8.47 12.38 -0.83
C HIS A 240 -9.08 13.17 -1.99
N ILE A 241 -8.28 13.44 -3.02
CA ILE A 241 -8.75 13.89 -4.33
C ILE A 241 -7.89 13.23 -5.41
N ILE A 242 -8.55 12.72 -6.45
CA ILE A 242 -7.96 11.94 -7.55
C ILE A 242 -8.44 12.57 -8.86
N GLY A 243 -7.57 12.61 -9.87
CA GLY A 243 -7.87 13.16 -11.19
C GLY A 243 -7.75 14.68 -11.26
N GLU A 244 -8.30 15.29 -12.32
CA GLU A 244 -8.11 16.71 -12.64
C GLU A 244 -9.19 17.64 -12.00
N PRO A 245 -8.97 18.31 -10.84
CA PRO A 245 -9.91 19.30 -10.29
C PRO A 245 -10.02 20.59 -11.13
N PHE A 246 -9.10 20.77 -12.07
CA PHE A 246 -9.00 21.89 -12.99
C PHE A 246 -8.51 21.40 -14.36
N SER A 247 -8.94 22.07 -15.43
CA SER A 247 -8.57 21.70 -16.80
C SER A 247 -7.06 21.77 -17.01
N TYR A 248 -6.40 20.61 -17.13
CA TYR A 248 -4.99 20.58 -17.52
C TYR A 248 -4.84 21.13 -18.94
N SER A 249 -4.03 22.17 -19.09
CA SER A 249 -3.30 22.38 -20.34
C SER A 249 -1.92 21.74 -20.19
N ASP A 250 -1.46 21.06 -21.23
CA ASP A 250 -0.24 20.21 -21.23
C ASP A 250 1.07 20.91 -20.76
N TYR A 251 1.09 22.25 -20.67
CA TYR A 251 2.27 23.07 -20.34
C TYR A 251 2.31 23.72 -18.95
N GLN A 252 1.40 23.37 -18.03
CA GLN A 252 1.34 24.00 -16.70
C GLN A 252 1.93 23.14 -15.59
N TYR A 253 2.68 23.77 -14.67
CA TYR A 253 3.13 23.14 -13.44
C TYR A 253 2.09 23.35 -12.35
N ILE A 254 1.80 22.32 -11.56
CA ILE A 254 0.99 22.45 -10.34
C ILE A 254 1.97 22.36 -9.16
N ILE A 255 1.94 23.36 -8.28
CA ILE A 255 2.88 23.46 -7.15
C ILE A 255 2.09 23.59 -5.85
N PHE A 256 2.30 22.66 -4.91
CA PHE A 256 1.77 22.72 -3.56
C PHE A 256 2.57 23.69 -2.69
N ASN A 257 1.89 24.66 -2.05
CA ASN A 257 2.43 25.47 -0.98
C ASN A 257 2.03 24.90 0.39
N PRO A 258 2.92 24.22 1.14
CA PRO A 258 2.61 23.67 2.45
C PRO A 258 2.33 24.73 3.54
N ARG A 259 2.68 26.00 3.31
CA ARG A 259 2.40 27.10 4.27
C ARG A 259 1.01 27.69 4.13
N GLU A 260 0.45 27.61 2.94
CA GLU A 260 -0.88 28.16 2.60
C GLU A 260 -1.89 27.05 2.27
N LEU A 261 -1.44 25.79 2.36
CA LEU A 261 -2.22 24.58 2.10
C LEU A 261 -2.97 24.62 0.76
N ARG A 262 -2.29 25.07 -0.30
CA ARG A 262 -2.91 25.24 -1.63
C ARG A 262 -2.03 24.83 -2.79
N TRP A 263 -2.63 24.44 -3.90
CA TRP A 263 -1.98 24.12 -5.17
C TRP A 263 -2.31 25.18 -6.20
N ASN A 264 -1.26 25.78 -6.76
CA ASN A 264 -1.37 26.84 -7.76
C ASN A 264 -0.84 26.36 -9.10
N HIS A 265 -1.50 26.74 -10.19
CA HIS A 265 -0.94 26.64 -11.54
C HIS A 265 0.15 27.70 -11.74
N CYS A 266 1.38 27.25 -11.98
CA CYS A 266 2.57 28.08 -12.15
C CYS A 266 3.15 27.95 -13.57
N TYR A 267 3.77 29.02 -14.07
CA TYR A 267 4.37 29.04 -15.41
C TYR A 267 5.62 28.16 -15.51
N LYS A 268 6.47 28.09 -14.47
CA LYS A 268 7.66 27.23 -14.41
C LYS A 268 7.92 26.66 -13.01
N LYS A 269 8.55 25.48 -12.95
CA LYS A 269 9.13 24.93 -11.70
C LYS A 269 10.24 25.86 -11.22
N GLY A 270 10.01 26.56 -10.12
CA GLY A 270 10.92 27.57 -9.56
C GLY A 270 10.32 28.97 -9.43
N ASP A 271 9.20 29.27 -10.12
CA ASP A 271 8.44 30.47 -9.85
C ASP A 271 7.72 30.30 -8.49
N LEU A 272 7.99 31.19 -7.53
CA LEU A 272 7.60 31.08 -6.12
C LEU A 272 6.08 31.15 -5.90
N TYR A 273 5.37 30.01 -5.97
CA TYR A 273 3.94 29.87 -5.65
C TYR A 273 2.98 30.84 -6.35
N HIS A 274 3.45 31.56 -7.37
CA HIS A 274 2.67 32.59 -8.05
C HIS A 274 1.64 31.93 -8.98
N ALA A 275 0.40 31.86 -8.49
CA ALA A 275 -0.74 31.45 -9.30
C ALA A 275 -0.82 32.29 -10.58
N ARG A 276 -1.03 31.62 -11.69
CA ARG A 276 -1.37 32.25 -12.96
C ARG A 276 -2.66 33.04 -12.81
N GLU A 277 -2.67 34.26 -13.34
CA GLU A 277 -3.88 35.10 -13.33
C GLU A 277 -5.04 34.37 -14.04
N GLY A 278 -6.19 34.28 -13.37
CA GLY A 278 -7.37 33.57 -13.85
C GLY A 278 -7.32 32.03 -13.78
N SER A 279 -6.30 31.42 -13.16
CA SER A 279 -6.33 29.97 -12.86
C SER A 279 -7.07 29.69 -11.54
N LYS A 280 -7.80 28.57 -11.51
CA LYS A 280 -8.37 28.01 -10.28
C LYS A 280 -7.29 27.62 -9.27
N THR A 281 -7.63 27.62 -7.99
CA THR A 281 -6.76 27.21 -6.89
C THR A 281 -7.37 26.02 -6.15
N LEU A 282 -6.62 24.94 -5.92
CA LEU A 282 -7.05 23.90 -4.98
C LEU A 282 -6.56 24.28 -3.58
N HIS A 283 -7.43 24.16 -2.59
CA HIS A 283 -7.12 24.36 -1.18
C HIS A 283 -7.32 23.06 -0.41
N LEU A 284 -6.56 22.90 0.66
CA LEU A 284 -6.74 21.90 1.70
C LEU A 284 -7.03 22.59 3.03
N THR A 285 -8.13 22.19 3.65
CA THR A 285 -8.48 22.58 5.02
C THR A 285 -8.16 21.42 5.98
N LEU A 286 -7.45 21.70 7.08
CA LEU A 286 -7.12 20.73 8.13
C LEU A 286 -8.05 20.95 9.34
N GLU A 287 -9.07 20.11 9.48
CA GLU A 287 -10.13 20.24 10.49
C GLU A 287 -10.53 18.88 11.12
N GLY A 288 -9.61 17.92 11.17
CA GLY A 288 -9.92 16.58 11.68
C GLY A 288 -10.69 15.75 10.65
N GLU A 289 -11.80 15.16 11.10
CA GLU A 289 -12.80 14.50 10.25
C GLU A 289 -13.44 15.44 9.20
N ASN A 290 -13.42 16.75 9.43
CA ASN A 290 -13.93 17.75 8.46
C ASN A 290 -12.86 18.23 7.47
N SER A 291 -11.63 17.68 7.53
CA SER A 291 -10.57 18.03 6.58
C SER A 291 -11.01 17.72 5.15
N ARG A 292 -10.75 18.64 4.22
CA ARG A 292 -11.26 18.52 2.85
C ARG A 292 -10.44 19.30 1.85
N PHE A 293 -10.46 18.81 0.62
CA PHE A 293 -10.06 19.55 -0.57
C PHE A 293 -11.24 20.37 -1.12
N TRP A 294 -10.97 21.59 -1.58
CA TRP A 294 -11.97 22.44 -2.25
C TRP A 294 -11.30 23.38 -3.26
N VAL A 295 -12.07 23.90 -4.21
CA VAL A 295 -11.55 24.70 -5.33
C VAL A 295 -12.14 26.10 -5.32
N GLU A 296 -11.29 27.10 -5.48
CA GLU A 296 -11.64 28.50 -5.80
C GLU A 296 -11.53 28.72 -7.33
#